data_AF-A0A536ZSJ4-F1
#
_entry.id   AF-A0A536ZSJ4-F1
#
_cell.length_a   1.000
_cell.length_b   1.000
_cell.length_c   1.000
_cell.angle_alpha   90.00
_cell.angle_beta   90.00
_cell.angle_gamma   90.00
#
_symmetry.space_group_name_H-M   'P 1'
#
loop_
_entity.id
_entity.type
_entity.pdbx_description
1 polymer ?
#
loop_
_entity_poly.entity_id
_entity_poly.type
_entity_poly.pdbx_seq_one_letter_code
_entity_poly.pdbx_strand_id
1 'polypeptide(L)'
;MSERERFEAQVLPHVDAAYNLARWLTRNDHDAEDVLQDAMLRAYRFFGGLRGEARPWLLAIVRNACWTWLQANRPAELAAVDDEPEADTPGPEALLARELDRRAVNQAIAALPVPFREALVLRELEDLSYKEIARIAGVPIGTVMSRLARARRLLMEALRPAASAPRLRVHK
;
A
#
# COMPACT_ATOMS: atom_id res chain seq x y z
N MET A 1 16.73 28.15 14.48
CA MET A 1 16.31 27.22 13.43
C MET A 1 15.11 27.81 12.72
N SER A 2 15.23 28.10 11.43
CA SER A 2 14.15 28.58 10.58
C SER A 2 13.03 27.55 10.44
N GLU A 3 11.85 27.97 10.00
CA GLU A 3 10.74 27.03 9.73
C GLU A 3 11.11 25.99 8.67
N ARG A 4 11.88 26.41 7.66
CA ARG A 4 12.43 25.53 6.63
C ARG A 4 13.35 24.46 7.22
N GLU A 5 14.32 24.85 8.05
CA GLU A 5 15.24 23.88 8.69
C GLU A 5 14.48 22.90 9.60
N ARG A 6 13.45 23.39 10.31
CA ARG A 6 12.57 22.54 11.12
C ARG A 6 11.80 21.53 10.27
N PHE A 7 11.31 21.94 9.11
CA PHE A 7 10.63 21.07 8.15
C PHE A 7 11.60 20.03 7.62
N GLU A 8 12.76 20.46 7.13
CA GLU A 8 13.77 19.57 6.56
C GLU A 8 14.19 18.49 7.58
N ALA A 9 14.46 18.89 8.83
CA ALA A 9 14.88 17.96 9.88
C ALA A 9 13.79 16.95 10.32
N GLN A 10 12.51 17.34 10.27
CA GLN A 10 11.42 16.49 10.77
C GLN A 10 10.71 15.69 9.67
N VAL A 11 10.65 16.21 8.44
CA VAL A 11 9.82 15.64 7.37
C VAL A 11 10.66 14.87 6.36
N LEU A 12 11.84 15.38 5.95
CA LEU A 12 12.66 14.71 4.94
C LEU A 12 13.10 13.29 5.31
N PRO A 13 13.38 12.95 6.59
CA PRO A 13 13.69 11.57 6.98
C PRO A 13 12.56 10.56 6.71
N HIS A 14 11.36 11.03 6.36
CA HIS A 14 10.18 10.20 6.13
C HIS A 14 9.70 10.21 4.67
N VAL A 15 10.46 10.83 3.76
CA VAL A 15 10.12 10.91 2.32
C VAL A 15 10.13 9.53 1.67
N ASP A 16 11.04 8.63 2.04
CA ASP A 16 11.06 7.28 1.48
C ASP A 16 9.80 6.48 1.84
N ALA A 17 9.37 6.57 3.11
CA ALA A 17 8.12 5.97 3.58
C ALA A 17 6.90 6.57 2.85
N ALA A 18 6.89 7.89 2.66
CA ALA A 18 5.86 8.58 1.90
C ALA A 18 5.82 8.12 0.43
N TYR A 19 6.98 8.03 -0.22
CA TYR A 19 7.09 7.52 -1.59
C TYR A 19 6.62 6.07 -1.71
N ASN A 20 7.03 5.20 -0.79
CA ASN A 20 6.63 3.80 -0.77
C ASN A 20 5.10 3.65 -0.67
N LEU A 21 4.48 4.41 0.23
CA LEU A 21 3.02 4.42 0.34
C LEU A 21 2.36 4.89 -0.97
N ALA A 22 2.84 5.99 -1.55
CA ALA A 22 2.31 6.52 -2.81
C ALA A 22 2.42 5.50 -3.95
N ARG A 23 3.58 4.84 -4.07
CA ARG A 23 3.86 3.80 -5.07
C ARG A 23 2.93 2.60 -4.92
N TRP A 24 2.66 2.15 -3.70
CA TRP A 24 1.74 1.02 -3.48
C TRP A 24 0.28 1.36 -3.83
N LEU A 25 -0.15 2.59 -3.54
CA LEU A 25 -1.52 3.02 -3.80
C LEU A 25 -1.76 3.32 -5.28
N THR A 26 -0.82 3.98 -5.96
CA THR A 26 -0.93 4.35 -7.38
C THR A 26 -0.52 3.22 -8.33
N ARG A 27 0.30 2.26 -7.88
CA ARG A 27 0.87 1.16 -8.68
C ARG A 27 1.71 1.61 -9.88
N ASN A 28 2.18 2.85 -9.90
CA ASN A 28 2.99 3.42 -10.97
C ASN A 28 3.98 4.41 -10.36
N ASP A 29 5.25 4.29 -10.71
CA ASP A 29 6.33 5.13 -10.16
C ASP A 29 6.16 6.60 -10.54
N HIS A 30 5.72 6.91 -11.76
CA HIS A 30 5.51 8.28 -12.21
C HIS A 30 4.32 8.94 -11.48
N ASP A 31 3.19 8.24 -11.39
CA ASP A 31 2.02 8.72 -10.66
C ASP A 31 2.35 8.90 -9.16
N ALA A 32 3.19 8.03 -8.60
CA ALA A 32 3.64 8.12 -7.21
C ALA A 32 4.53 9.36 -6.96
N GLU A 33 5.45 9.66 -7.88
CA GLU A 33 6.29 10.86 -7.81
C GLU A 33 5.43 12.13 -7.86
N ASP A 34 4.47 12.21 -8.78
CA ASP A 34 3.57 13.36 -8.92
C ASP A 34 2.72 13.56 -7.65
N VAL A 35 2.14 12.49 -7.13
CA VAL A 35 1.36 12.53 -5.88
C VAL A 35 2.23 12.92 -4.69
N LEU A 36 3.45 12.39 -4.60
CA LEU A 36 4.39 12.74 -3.54
C LEU A 36 4.78 14.22 -3.60
N GLN A 37 5.05 14.76 -4.79
CA GLN A 37 5.37 16.17 -4.95
C GLN A 37 4.22 17.07 -4.46
N ASP A 38 2.98 16.80 -4.88
CA ASP A 38 1.82 17.55 -4.40
C ASP A 38 1.64 17.41 -2.87
N ALA A 39 1.84 16.20 -2.34
CA ALA A 39 1.79 15.94 -0.90
C ALA A 39 2.87 16.72 -0.13
N MET A 40 4.10 16.79 -0.65
CA MET A 40 5.20 17.53 -0.03
C MET A 40 4.97 19.04 -0.05
N LEU A 41 4.39 19.57 -1.13
CA LEU A 41 3.97 20.98 -1.19
C LEU A 41 2.89 21.28 -0.15
N ARG A 42 1.89 20.39 0.00
CA ARG A 42 0.87 20.49 1.06
C ARG A 42 1.49 20.41 2.45
N ALA A 43 2.39 19.45 2.67
CA ALA A 43 3.09 19.29 3.95
C ALA A 43 3.86 20.55 4.32
N TYR A 44 4.62 21.12 3.38
CA TYR A 44 5.33 22.37 3.63
C TYR A 44 4.38 23.52 3.99
N ARG A 45 3.28 23.70 3.23
CA ARG A 45 2.26 24.73 3.51
C ARG A 45 1.60 24.59 4.88
N PHE A 46 1.35 23.36 5.33
CA PHE A 46 0.64 23.09 6.59
C PHE A 46 1.56 22.73 7.76
N PHE A 47 2.89 22.86 7.58
CA PHE A 47 3.87 22.42 8.56
C PHE A 47 3.72 23.09 9.94
N GLY A 48 3.33 24.37 9.99
CA GLY A 48 3.05 25.07 11.25
C GLY A 48 1.96 24.40 12.12
N GLY A 49 1.09 23.61 11.48
CA GLY A 49 0.04 22.81 12.12
C GLY A 49 0.48 21.42 12.60
N LEU A 50 1.72 21.00 12.34
CA LEU A 50 2.23 19.71 12.81
C LEU A 50 2.16 19.65 14.35
N ARG A 51 1.53 18.58 14.85
CA ARG A 51 1.45 18.25 16.27
C ARG A 51 1.78 16.77 16.44
N GLY A 52 2.76 16.46 17.30
CA GLY A 52 3.25 15.10 17.50
C GLY A 52 4.26 14.67 16.44
N GLU A 53 4.24 13.38 16.10
CA GLU A 53 5.22 12.75 15.22
C GLU A 53 5.01 13.11 13.75
N ALA A 54 6.11 13.47 13.06
CA ALA A 54 6.07 13.91 11.67
C ALA A 54 5.71 12.78 10.70
N ARG A 55 6.13 11.54 10.97
CA ARG A 55 5.93 10.40 10.06
C ARG A 55 4.44 10.05 9.86
N PRO A 56 3.63 9.77 10.90
CA PRO A 56 2.20 9.49 10.69
C PRO A 56 1.44 10.68 10.10
N TRP A 57 1.86 11.90 10.43
CA TRP A 57 1.29 13.13 9.87
C TRP A 57 1.56 13.26 8.36
N LEU A 58 2.80 13.02 7.92
CA LEU A 58 3.16 13.05 6.50
C LEU A 58 2.42 11.94 5.73
N LEU A 59 2.39 10.71 6.26
CA LEU A 59 1.71 9.59 5.63
C LEU A 59 0.20 9.86 5.48
N ALA A 60 -0.44 10.59 6.40
CA ALA A 60 -1.83 11.03 6.24
C ALA A 60 -2.03 11.98 5.05
N ILE A 61 -1.11 12.94 4.86
CA ILE A 61 -1.17 13.89 3.74
C ILE A 61 -1.02 13.15 2.41
N VAL A 62 -0.01 12.28 2.32
CA VAL A 62 0.27 11.47 1.11
C VAL A 62 -0.90 10.56 0.80
N ARG A 63 -1.44 9.87 1.80
CA ARG A 63 -2.63 9.02 1.64
C ARG A 63 -3.80 9.80 1.07
N ASN A 64 -4.09 10.99 1.61
CA ASN A 64 -5.20 11.80 1.12
C ASN A 64 -4.97 12.25 -0.33
N ALA A 65 -3.74 12.65 -0.68
CA ALA A 65 -3.38 12.98 -2.06
C ALA A 65 -3.56 11.77 -3.00
N CYS A 66 -3.13 10.57 -2.58
CA CYS A 66 -3.35 9.32 -3.32
C CYS A 66 -4.84 9.04 -3.54
N TRP A 67 -5.68 9.18 -2.51
CA TRP A 67 -7.12 8.95 -2.63
C TRP A 67 -7.80 9.95 -3.55
N THR A 68 -7.44 11.24 -3.49
CA THR A 68 -7.92 12.23 -4.45
C THR A 68 -7.51 11.87 -5.87
N TRP A 69 -6.26 11.45 -6.08
CA TRP A 69 -5.77 11.02 -7.38
C TRP A 69 -6.49 9.76 -7.88
N LEU A 70 -6.69 8.75 -7.03
CA LEU A 70 -7.40 7.51 -7.37
C LEU A 70 -8.87 7.76 -7.73
N GLN A 71 -9.55 8.68 -7.03
CA GLN A 71 -10.92 9.05 -7.37
C GLN A 71 -11.02 9.68 -8.75
N ALA A 72 -10.04 10.50 -9.13
CA ALA A 72 -10.02 11.16 -10.44
C ALA A 72 -9.60 10.23 -11.57
N ASN A 73 -8.64 9.34 -11.33
CA ASN A 73 -7.98 8.57 -12.39
C ASN A 73 -8.41 7.09 -12.44
N ARG A 74 -8.80 6.49 -11.31
CA ARG A 74 -9.13 5.06 -11.19
C ARG A 74 -10.31 4.79 -10.23
N PRO A 75 -11.48 5.40 -10.44
CA PRO A 75 -12.62 5.29 -9.51
C PRO A 75 -13.11 3.85 -9.32
N ALA A 76 -12.98 2.98 -10.34
CA ALA A 76 -13.35 1.57 -10.24
C ALA A 76 -12.54 0.79 -9.18
N GLU A 77 -11.27 1.14 -8.96
CA GLU A 77 -10.42 0.48 -7.94
C GLU A 77 -10.89 0.80 -6.51
N LEU A 78 -11.62 1.89 -6.31
CA LEU A 78 -12.18 2.28 -5.01
C LEU A 78 -13.55 1.64 -4.75
N ALA A 79 -14.26 1.25 -5.80
CA ALA A 79 -15.56 0.58 -5.70
C ALA A 79 -15.45 -0.93 -5.44
N ALA A 80 -14.33 -1.55 -5.81
CA ALA A 80 -14.08 -3.00 -5.72
C ALA A 80 -13.82 -3.54 -4.30
N VAL A 81 -14.44 -2.96 -3.26
CA VAL A 81 -14.26 -3.43 -1.87
C VAL A 81 -14.95 -4.80 -1.64
N ASP A 82 -15.93 -5.14 -2.49
CA ASP A 82 -16.72 -6.37 -2.41
C ASP A 82 -16.48 -7.37 -3.55
N ASP A 83 -15.67 -7.03 -4.56
CA ASP A 83 -15.33 -7.94 -5.67
C ASP A 83 -13.98 -8.64 -5.44
N GLU A 84 -13.98 -9.96 -5.55
CA GLU A 84 -12.78 -10.80 -5.48
C GLU A 84 -11.92 -10.58 -6.75
N PRO A 85 -10.61 -10.28 -6.64
CA PRO A 85 -9.78 -10.05 -7.81
C PRO A 85 -9.49 -11.37 -8.56
N GLU A 86 -9.72 -11.39 -9.87
CA GLU A 86 -9.25 -12.46 -10.77
C GLU A 86 -7.72 -12.35 -10.92
N ALA A 87 -7.01 -13.44 -10.60
CA ALA A 87 -5.57 -13.52 -10.64
C ALA A 87 -5.07 -14.15 -11.95
N ASP A 88 -4.19 -13.44 -12.66
CA ASP A 88 -3.47 -13.94 -13.85
C ASP A 88 -2.05 -14.38 -13.45
N THR A 89 -1.60 -15.56 -13.92
CA THR A 89 -0.42 -16.28 -13.37
C THR A 89 0.69 -16.49 -14.41
N PRO A 90 1.98 -16.28 -14.07
CA PRO A 90 3.11 -16.85 -14.83
C PRO A 90 4.04 -17.79 -14.04
N GLY A 91 4.68 -18.76 -14.73
CA GLY A 91 5.52 -19.87 -14.22
C GLY A 91 7.08 -19.67 -14.14
N PRO A 92 7.92 -20.73 -13.98
CA PRO A 92 8.89 -20.88 -12.85
C PRO A 92 10.41 -20.96 -13.19
N GLU A 93 11.31 -20.84 -12.19
CA GLU A 93 12.56 -21.66 -11.95
C GLU A 93 13.45 -21.18 -10.75
N ALA A 94 14.37 -21.99 -10.18
CA ALA A 94 14.56 -22.07 -8.70
C ALA A 94 15.72 -21.31 -7.97
N LEU A 95 16.53 -20.46 -8.61
CA LEU A 95 17.31 -19.38 -7.91
C LEU A 95 16.69 -18.00 -8.17
N LEU A 96 15.88 -17.95 -9.24
CA LEU A 96 14.75 -17.07 -9.42
C LEU A 96 13.72 -17.27 -8.30
N ALA A 97 13.58 -18.45 -7.66
CA ALA A 97 12.51 -18.75 -6.69
C ALA A 97 12.33 -17.71 -5.57
N ARG A 98 13.40 -17.22 -4.91
CA ARG A 98 13.23 -16.19 -3.86
C ARG A 98 12.81 -14.82 -4.42
N GLU A 99 13.31 -14.48 -5.61
CA GLU A 99 12.95 -13.24 -6.31
C GLU A 99 11.57 -13.36 -6.98
N LEU A 100 11.17 -14.55 -7.42
CA LEU A 100 9.84 -14.93 -7.90
C LEU A 100 8.86 -14.92 -6.74
N ASP A 101 9.23 -15.42 -5.56
CA ASP A 101 8.42 -15.36 -4.35
C ASP A 101 8.20 -13.90 -3.96
N ARG A 102 9.25 -13.08 -3.98
CA ARG A 102 9.13 -11.63 -3.72
C ARG A 102 8.26 -10.93 -4.76
N ARG A 103 8.41 -11.27 -6.05
CA ARG A 103 7.58 -10.72 -7.13
C ARG A 103 6.12 -11.18 -7.00
N ALA A 104 5.88 -12.45 -6.68
CA ALA A 104 4.55 -13.01 -6.47
C ALA A 104 3.87 -12.36 -5.26
N VAL A 105 4.60 -12.16 -4.16
CA VAL A 105 4.12 -11.41 -2.99
C VAL A 105 3.78 -9.96 -3.39
N ASN A 106 4.68 -9.29 -4.11
CA ASN A 106 4.43 -7.91 -4.54
C ASN A 106 3.23 -7.80 -5.49
N GLN A 107 3.08 -8.74 -6.42
CA GLN A 107 1.93 -8.82 -7.33
C GLN A 107 0.63 -9.10 -6.56
N ALA A 108 0.66 -10.03 -5.60
CA ALA A 108 -0.49 -10.33 -4.75
C ALA A 108 -0.91 -9.11 -3.92
N ILE A 109 0.04 -8.35 -3.35
CA ILE A 109 -0.24 -7.09 -2.66
C ILE A 109 -0.82 -6.05 -3.63
N ALA A 110 -0.24 -5.90 -4.82
CA ALA A 110 -0.71 -4.97 -5.85
C ALA A 110 -2.09 -5.33 -6.42
N ALA A 111 -2.52 -6.59 -6.31
CA ALA A 111 -3.84 -7.06 -6.73
C ALA A 111 -4.93 -6.83 -5.66
N LEU A 112 -4.56 -6.58 -4.40
CA LEU A 112 -5.52 -6.30 -3.34
C LEU A 112 -6.34 -5.04 -3.67
N PRO A 113 -7.66 -5.00 -3.39
CA PRO A 113 -8.43 -3.76 -3.37
C PRO A 113 -7.74 -2.68 -2.53
N VAL A 114 -7.85 -1.42 -2.98
CA VAL A 114 -7.11 -0.28 -2.41
C VAL A 114 -7.22 -0.19 -0.89
N PRO A 115 -8.41 -0.33 -0.26
CA PRO A 115 -8.52 -0.21 1.21
C PRO A 115 -7.80 -1.32 1.98
N PHE A 116 -7.67 -2.52 1.39
CA PHE A 116 -6.97 -3.65 1.99
C PHE A 116 -5.46 -3.50 1.80
N ARG A 117 -5.04 -3.08 0.60
CA ARG A 117 -3.64 -2.76 0.30
C ARG A 117 -3.11 -1.65 1.19
N GLU A 118 -3.86 -0.56 1.33
CA GLU A 118 -3.56 0.57 2.22
C GLU A 118 -3.30 0.09 3.65
N ALA A 119 -4.25 -0.65 4.24
CA ALA A 119 -4.13 -1.11 5.61
C ALA A 119 -2.92 -2.02 5.80
N LEU A 120 -2.69 -2.93 4.85
CA LEU A 120 -1.55 -3.85 4.88
C LEU A 120 -0.21 -3.12 4.76
N VAL A 121 -0.05 -2.20 3.81
CA VAL A 121 1.20 -1.44 3.62
C VAL A 121 1.52 -0.61 4.85
N LEU A 122 0.53 0.12 5.37
CA LEU A 122 0.73 0.93 6.58
C LEU A 122 1.10 0.08 7.80
N ARG A 123 0.59 -1.16 7.89
CA ARG A 123 0.87 -2.04 9.03
C ARG A 123 2.18 -2.81 8.91
N GLU A 124 2.38 -3.51 7.80
CA GLU A 124 3.44 -4.52 7.66
C GLU A 124 4.72 -3.94 7.05
N LEU A 125 4.62 -2.87 6.26
CA LEU A 125 5.78 -2.24 5.61
C LEU A 125 6.18 -0.96 6.36
N GLU A 126 5.21 -0.20 6.84
CA GLU A 126 5.46 1.04 7.57
C GLU A 126 5.40 0.88 9.09
N ASP A 127 5.14 -0.32 9.62
CA ASP A 127 5.11 -0.64 11.06
C ASP A 127 4.25 0.31 11.93
N LEU A 128 3.15 0.84 11.38
CA LEU A 128 2.26 1.72 12.13
C LEU A 128 1.33 0.93 13.04
N SER A 129 0.99 1.52 14.20
CA SER A 129 -0.01 0.98 15.09
C SER A 129 -1.42 1.08 14.49
N TYR A 130 -2.34 0.22 14.92
CA TYR A 130 -3.73 0.27 14.43
C TYR A 130 -4.41 1.62 14.70
N LYS A 131 -4.01 2.32 15.77
CA LYS A 131 -4.52 3.66 16.09
C LYS A 131 -4.03 4.72 15.10
N GLU A 132 -2.78 4.64 14.68
CA GLU A 132 -2.22 5.56 13.68
C GLU A 132 -2.82 5.29 12.31
N ILE A 133 -2.96 4.02 11.92
CA ILE A 133 -3.60 3.63 10.67
C ILE A 133 -5.05 4.13 10.63
N ALA A 134 -5.81 3.97 11.72
CA ALA A 134 -7.17 4.47 11.84
C ALA A 134 -7.24 6.00 11.63
N ARG A 135 -6.29 6.75 12.22
CA ARG A 135 -6.19 8.21 12.08
C ARG A 135 -5.83 8.61 10.64
N ILE A 136 -4.87 7.94 10.02
CA ILE A 136 -4.42 8.18 8.64
C ILE A 136 -5.53 7.89 7.64
N ALA A 137 -6.19 6.74 7.79
CA ALA A 137 -7.23 6.29 6.86
C ALA A 137 -8.60 6.94 7.12
N GLY A 138 -8.79 7.60 8.26
CA GLY A 138 -10.07 8.21 8.64
C GLY A 138 -11.18 7.20 8.90
N VAL A 139 -10.84 6.02 9.44
CA VAL A 139 -11.80 4.92 9.70
C VAL A 139 -11.68 4.39 11.14
N PRO A 140 -12.73 3.73 11.69
CA PRO A 140 -12.65 3.10 13.00
C PRO A 140 -11.53 2.05 13.10
N ILE A 141 -10.96 1.88 14.30
CA ILE A 141 -9.92 0.86 14.54
C ILE A 141 -10.40 -0.57 14.22
N GLY A 142 -11.68 -0.86 14.46
CA GLY A 142 -12.29 -2.15 14.08
C GLY A 142 -12.31 -2.37 12.56
N THR A 143 -12.47 -1.30 11.77
CA THR A 143 -12.38 -1.35 10.30
C THR A 143 -10.96 -1.60 9.83
N VAL A 144 -9.95 -1.04 10.52
CA VAL A 144 -8.54 -1.36 10.25
C VAL A 144 -8.29 -2.86 10.47
N MET A 145 -8.74 -3.40 11.60
CA MET A 145 -8.59 -4.82 11.92
C MET A 145 -9.26 -5.72 10.88
N SER A 146 -10.49 -5.41 10.46
CA SER A 146 -11.21 -6.21 9.47
C SER A 146 -10.56 -6.12 8.08
N ARG A 147 -10.08 -4.94 7.66
CA ARG A 147 -9.32 -4.76 6.42
C ARG A 147 -8.02 -5.56 6.42
N LEU A 148 -7.26 -5.54 7.52
CA LEU A 148 -6.04 -6.32 7.67
C LEU A 148 -6.31 -7.83 7.62
N ALA A 149 -7.34 -8.29 8.33
CA ALA A 149 -7.74 -9.69 8.31
C ALA A 149 -8.08 -10.15 6.88
N ARG A 150 -8.84 -9.33 6.14
CA ARG A 150 -9.21 -9.63 4.76
C ARG A 150 -8.02 -9.57 3.80
N ALA A 151 -7.16 -8.56 3.92
CA ALA A 151 -5.93 -8.44 3.15
C ALA A 151 -5.04 -9.69 3.30
N ARG A 152 -4.81 -10.13 4.55
CA ARG A 152 -4.00 -11.33 4.83
C ARG A 152 -4.64 -12.59 4.26
N ARG A 153 -5.97 -12.73 4.35
CA ARG A 153 -6.69 -13.87 3.74
C ARG A 153 -6.49 -13.91 2.22
N LEU A 154 -6.71 -12.79 1.54
CA LEU A 154 -6.54 -12.69 0.09
C LEU A 154 -5.09 -12.98 -0.33
N LEU A 155 -4.10 -12.50 0.43
CA LEU A 155 -2.69 -12.85 0.17
C LEU A 155 -2.42 -14.35 0.34
N MET A 156 -2.94 -14.96 1.41
CA MET A 156 -2.78 -16.41 1.60
C MET A 156 -3.43 -17.20 0.47
N GLU A 157 -4.58 -16.77 -0.05
CA GLU A 157 -5.26 -17.42 -1.17
C GLU A 157 -4.48 -17.25 -2.48
N ALA A 158 -3.99 -16.05 -2.78
CA ALA A 158 -3.21 -15.75 -3.99
C ALA A 158 -1.84 -16.44 -4.03
N LEU A 159 -1.23 -16.67 -2.86
CA LEU A 159 0.09 -17.29 -2.74
C LEU A 159 0.03 -18.81 -2.50
N ARG A 160 -1.16 -19.43 -2.52
CA ARG A 160 -1.28 -20.89 -2.44
C ARG A 160 -0.62 -21.51 -3.68
N PRO A 161 0.30 -22.49 -3.52
CA PRO A 161 0.84 -23.22 -4.65
C PRO A 161 -0.31 -23.84 -5.44
N ALA A 162 -0.35 -23.63 -6.76
CA ALA A 162 -1.30 -24.32 -7.62
C ALA A 162 -1.17 -25.82 -7.36
N ALA A 163 -2.22 -26.43 -6.79
CA ALA A 163 -2.22 -27.85 -6.49
C ALA A 163 -1.90 -28.61 -7.79
N SER A 164 -0.82 -29.39 -7.77
CA SER A 164 -0.39 -30.24 -8.88
C SER A 164 -1.60 -30.95 -9.49
N ALA A 165 -1.92 -30.63 -10.74
CA ALA A 165 -2.93 -31.36 -11.49
C ALA A 165 -2.62 -32.88 -11.44
N PRO A 166 -3.64 -33.74 -11.29
CA PRO A 166 -3.41 -35.18 -11.25
C PRO A 166 -2.79 -35.63 -12.57
N ARG A 167 -1.58 -36.19 -12.49
CA ARG A 167 -0.91 -36.82 -13.63
C ARG A 167 -1.85 -37.89 -14.19
N LEU A 168 -2.38 -37.67 -15.40
CA LEU A 168 -3.14 -38.68 -16.12
C LEU A 168 -2.31 -39.96 -16.19
N ARG A 169 -2.76 -41.01 -15.51
CA ARG A 169 -2.21 -42.36 -15.68
C ARG A 169 -2.68 -42.88 -17.03
N VAL A 170 -1.83 -42.78 -18.05
CA VAL A 170 -2.00 -43.54 -19.29
C VAL A 170 -1.85 -45.02 -18.92
N HIS A 171 -2.96 -45.76 -18.86
CA HIS A 171 -2.92 -47.22 -18.81
C HIS A 171 -2.62 -47.75 -20.22
N LYS A 172 -1.79 -48.79 -20.20
CA LYS A 172 -1.07 -49.41 -21.30
C LYS A 172 -1.98 -50.16 -22.27
#